data_AF-A0A5C7UHM0-F1
#
_entry.id   AF-A0A5C7UHM0-F1
#
_cell.length_a   1.000
_cell.length_b   1.000
_cell.length_c   1.000
_cell.angle_alpha   90.00
_cell.angle_beta   90.00
_cell.angle_gamma   90.00
#
_symmetry.space_group_name_H-M   'P 1'
#
loop_
_entity.id
_entity.type
_entity.pdbx_description
1 polymer ?
#
loop_
_entity_poly.entity_id
_entity_poly.type
_entity_poly.pdbx_seq_one_letter_code
_entity_poly.pdbx_strand_id
1 'polypeptide(L)'
;MSKKQILLKKLSQLVEHAEEQNRLYLRSRESLWRGLIGVYLWWREAKGLEGFLEECYAQHNIVGRLRDGEENFTRVLRLVWRMEWNAPSAANLQQWSLALRKIDNEFETNKAAYRANAEEKLYAYIDKEGGVRGLIGIRDDVQESSDSEAPAKRKKSRPNPDDEAAIFKKHLELGELYFAQSSKPVASIEIDPIEVGDKDYALALIKRRAANKYDVLATVSDQELVNAAIARGYKRDRRAAPAVLAQLSEVISTQSLPLAIERHRSSLLDTSSIKADDGSKMKQYKRLLFRGKQGDMLLSENRTACSVVTVATPLVTSPIKSSKDVFLSVSDRKYIEQSIIQKRDLSLYIANSDDKVPVVRGIAASHKLLVENRATGKVRGLYCYAIDSIGKPSRGQANISPNRAKPVWTAKVDRLWIERLFVMFVAPWLRGYGDQFNRPNRMVMRFDFTPRQLLIWHHGENGNLTIPSPKFDVGANAGSQGCKLHLLSKDVLPVLCGLAEMPTQGKLDIAVAEDYLSISCKTADAKYSIFIPAATPAGKRIDAAFETYEGAYGN
;
A
#
# COMPACT_ATOMS: atom_id res chain seq x y z
N MET A 1 -4.44 16.55 -40.27
CA MET A 1 -4.26 16.10 -38.87
C MET A 1 -2.88 15.52 -38.70
N SER A 2 -2.15 15.88 -37.64
CA SER A 2 -0.81 15.33 -37.35
C SER A 2 -0.89 13.88 -36.86
N LYS A 3 0.21 13.11 -37.01
CA LYS A 3 0.30 11.72 -36.52
C LYS A 3 -0.06 11.60 -35.02
N LYS A 4 0.26 12.64 -34.23
CA LYS A 4 -0.13 12.77 -32.81
C LYS A 4 -1.64 12.89 -32.63
N GLN A 5 -2.31 13.72 -33.43
CA GLN A 5 -3.78 13.87 -33.39
C GLN A 5 -4.50 12.57 -33.81
N ILE A 6 -3.94 11.84 -34.78
CA ILE A 6 -4.46 10.54 -35.20
C ILE A 6 -4.34 9.49 -34.08
N LEU A 7 -3.21 9.47 -33.35
CA LEU A 7 -2.99 8.56 -32.23
C LEU A 7 -3.87 8.90 -31.02
N LEU A 8 -4.07 10.18 -30.72
CA LEU A 8 -5.00 10.61 -29.66
C LEU A 8 -6.44 10.21 -29.98
N LYS A 9 -6.88 10.37 -31.23
CA LYS A 9 -8.19 9.90 -31.67
C LYS A 9 -8.33 8.38 -31.55
N LYS A 10 -7.29 7.61 -31.92
CA LYS A 10 -7.25 6.15 -31.71
C LYS A 10 -7.29 5.78 -30.23
N LEU A 11 -6.61 6.53 -29.36
CA LEU A 11 -6.64 6.28 -27.91
C LEU A 11 -8.04 6.51 -27.34
N SER A 12 -8.71 7.60 -27.71
CA SER A 12 -10.11 7.83 -27.29
C SER A 12 -11.03 6.69 -27.74
N GLN A 13 -10.86 6.20 -28.97
CA GLN A 13 -11.61 5.03 -29.46
C GLN A 13 -11.29 3.74 -28.68
N LEU A 14 -10.04 3.54 -28.27
CA LEU A 14 -9.66 2.39 -27.44
C LEU A 14 -10.21 2.48 -26.01
N VAL A 15 -10.27 3.69 -25.44
CA VAL A 15 -10.89 3.93 -24.12
C VAL A 15 -12.38 3.66 -24.18
N GLU A 16 -13.08 4.21 -25.19
CA GLU A 16 -14.51 3.93 -25.42
C GLU A 16 -14.75 2.43 -25.62
N HIS A 17 -13.90 1.75 -26.38
CA HIS A 17 -14.00 0.31 -26.58
C HIS A 17 -13.73 -0.49 -25.30
N ALA A 18 -12.81 -0.05 -24.43
CA ALA A 18 -12.54 -0.70 -23.15
C ALA A 18 -13.69 -0.47 -22.14
N GLU A 19 -14.28 0.72 -22.11
CA GLU A 19 -15.48 1.02 -21.33
C GLU A 19 -16.68 0.19 -21.81
N GLU A 20 -16.86 0.09 -23.13
CA GLU A 20 -17.89 -0.76 -23.73
C GLU A 20 -17.65 -2.24 -23.41
N GLN A 21 -16.41 -2.72 -23.50
CA GLN A 21 -16.06 -4.09 -23.15
C GLN A 21 -16.34 -4.39 -21.67
N ASN A 22 -16.05 -3.45 -20.76
CA ASN A 22 -16.37 -3.61 -19.35
C ASN A 22 -17.90 -3.59 -19.10
N ARG A 23 -18.63 -2.72 -19.80
CA ARG A 23 -20.09 -2.68 -19.77
C ARG A 23 -20.70 -3.98 -20.28
N LEU A 24 -20.19 -4.53 -21.38
CA LEU A 24 -20.58 -5.83 -21.93
C LEU A 24 -20.24 -6.97 -20.98
N TYR A 25 -19.10 -6.91 -20.29
CA TYR A 25 -18.73 -7.89 -19.27
C TYR A 25 -19.70 -7.88 -18.08
N LEU A 26 -20.07 -6.71 -17.57
CA LEU A 26 -21.07 -6.58 -16.49
C LEU A 26 -22.45 -7.05 -16.94
N ARG A 27 -22.90 -6.65 -18.14
CA ARG A 27 -24.17 -7.10 -18.73
C ARG A 27 -24.19 -8.60 -19.02
N SER A 28 -23.06 -9.17 -19.43
CA SER A 28 -22.92 -10.62 -19.68
C SER A 28 -23.07 -11.43 -18.40
N ARG A 29 -22.54 -10.93 -17.27
CA ARG A 29 -22.73 -11.56 -15.96
C ARG A 29 -24.19 -11.54 -15.51
N GLU A 30 -24.83 -10.37 -15.61
CA GLU A 30 -26.26 -10.24 -15.29
C GLU A 30 -27.12 -11.16 -16.17
N SER A 31 -26.84 -11.19 -17.48
CA SER A 31 -27.55 -12.05 -18.44
C SER A 31 -27.36 -13.54 -18.13
N LEU A 32 -26.17 -13.95 -17.69
CA LEU A 32 -25.91 -15.33 -17.26
C LEU A 32 -26.74 -15.68 -16.02
N TRP A 33 -26.81 -14.79 -15.02
CA TRP A 33 -27.55 -15.04 -13.79
C TRP A 33 -29.05 -15.15 -14.06
N ARG A 34 -29.61 -14.21 -14.82
CA ARG A 34 -31.01 -14.26 -15.27
C ARG A 34 -31.29 -15.52 -16.09
N GLY A 35 -30.36 -15.90 -16.98
CA GLY A 35 -30.44 -17.16 -17.72
C GLY A 35 -30.51 -18.38 -16.80
N LEU A 36 -29.62 -18.50 -15.82
CA LEU A 36 -29.62 -19.63 -14.87
C LEU A 36 -30.90 -19.68 -14.03
N ILE A 37 -31.40 -18.53 -13.58
CA ILE A 37 -32.66 -18.44 -12.84
C ILE A 37 -33.84 -18.87 -13.73
N GLY A 38 -33.90 -18.38 -14.97
CA GLY A 38 -34.93 -18.78 -15.93
C GLY A 38 -34.93 -20.28 -16.19
N VAL A 39 -33.76 -20.88 -16.34
CA VAL A 39 -33.62 -22.34 -16.51
C VAL A 39 -34.04 -23.11 -15.27
N TYR A 40 -33.72 -22.61 -14.08
CA TYR A 40 -34.15 -23.21 -12.83
C TYR A 40 -35.68 -23.22 -12.71
N LEU A 41 -36.32 -22.07 -12.92
CA LEU A 41 -37.78 -21.92 -12.79
C LEU A 41 -38.50 -22.76 -13.85
N TRP A 42 -38.02 -22.72 -15.10
CA TRP A 42 -38.54 -23.59 -16.17
C TRP A 42 -38.42 -25.07 -15.82
N TRP A 43 -37.26 -25.51 -15.30
CA TRP A 43 -37.07 -26.90 -14.90
C TRP A 43 -38.04 -27.34 -13.81
N ARG A 44 -38.36 -26.47 -12.84
CA ARG A 44 -39.32 -26.79 -11.78
C ARG A 44 -40.72 -27.07 -12.34
N GLU A 45 -41.15 -26.27 -13.30
CA GLU A 45 -42.44 -26.47 -13.99
C GLU A 45 -42.41 -27.75 -14.83
N ALA A 46 -41.33 -27.95 -15.61
CA ALA A 46 -41.14 -29.11 -16.47
C ALA A 46 -41.07 -30.43 -15.70
N LYS A 47 -40.48 -30.44 -14.49
CA LYS A 47 -40.42 -31.62 -13.61
C LYS A 47 -41.80 -32.04 -13.07
N GLY A 48 -42.76 -31.11 -13.03
CA GLY A 48 -44.13 -31.40 -12.60
C GLY A 48 -44.96 -32.19 -13.62
N LEU A 49 -44.46 -32.32 -14.85
CA LEU A 49 -45.11 -33.06 -15.94
C LEU A 49 -44.45 -34.42 -16.10
N GLU A 50 -45.22 -35.48 -15.89
CA GLU A 50 -44.72 -36.86 -16.00
C GLU A 50 -44.18 -37.13 -17.42
N GLY A 51 -42.96 -37.67 -17.52
CA GLY A 51 -42.30 -38.03 -18.78
C GLY A 51 -41.70 -36.87 -19.60
N PHE A 52 -42.13 -35.63 -19.39
CA PHE A 52 -41.79 -34.48 -20.26
C PHE A 52 -40.29 -34.18 -20.38
N LEU A 53 -39.55 -34.20 -19.27
CA LEU A 53 -38.10 -33.93 -19.28
C LEU A 53 -37.32 -35.02 -20.02
N GLU A 54 -37.72 -36.29 -19.89
CA GLU A 54 -37.04 -37.41 -20.53
C GLU A 54 -37.33 -37.43 -22.05
N GLU A 55 -38.54 -37.06 -22.48
CA GLU A 55 -38.83 -36.81 -23.90
C GLU A 55 -37.94 -35.70 -24.47
N CYS A 56 -37.81 -34.58 -23.76
CA CYS A 56 -36.95 -33.47 -24.16
C CYS A 56 -35.47 -33.90 -24.27
N TYR A 57 -34.98 -34.73 -23.34
CA TYR A 57 -33.60 -35.24 -23.39
C TYR A 57 -33.39 -36.24 -24.53
N ALA A 58 -34.36 -37.12 -24.77
CA ALA A 58 -34.33 -38.09 -25.87
C ALA A 58 -34.32 -37.41 -27.24
N GLN A 59 -35.19 -36.42 -27.46
CA GLN A 59 -35.23 -35.63 -28.71
C GLN A 59 -33.91 -34.93 -29.05
N HIS A 60 -33.11 -34.61 -28.02
CA HIS A 60 -31.85 -33.89 -28.17
C HIS A 60 -30.61 -34.74 -27.92
N ASN A 61 -30.75 -36.08 -27.87
CA ASN A 61 -29.65 -37.03 -27.66
C ASN A 61 -28.80 -36.72 -26.39
N ILE A 62 -29.44 -36.24 -25.32
CA ILE A 62 -28.76 -35.86 -24.07
C ILE A 62 -28.69 -37.08 -23.15
N VAL A 63 -27.55 -37.78 -23.19
CA VAL A 63 -27.26 -38.93 -22.31
C VAL A 63 -26.52 -38.48 -21.04
N GLY A 64 -26.84 -39.06 -19.88
CA GLY A 64 -26.14 -38.82 -18.61
C GLY A 64 -26.36 -39.94 -17.59
N ARG A 65 -25.39 -40.16 -16.69
CA ARG A 65 -25.55 -41.10 -15.57
C ARG A 65 -26.49 -40.48 -14.53
N LEU A 66 -27.61 -41.14 -14.25
CA LEU A 66 -28.43 -40.89 -13.08
C LEU A 66 -27.68 -41.41 -11.85
N ARG A 67 -27.59 -40.61 -10.79
CA ARG A 67 -27.25 -41.08 -9.44
C ARG A 67 -28.52 -40.96 -8.62
N ASP A 68 -28.81 -41.97 -7.81
CA ASP A 68 -30.07 -42.08 -7.08
C ASP A 68 -30.41 -40.80 -6.30
N GLY A 69 -31.60 -40.26 -6.55
CA GLY A 69 -32.26 -39.23 -5.73
C GLY A 69 -31.99 -37.75 -6.05
N GLU A 70 -31.04 -37.40 -6.92
CA GLU A 70 -30.77 -35.99 -7.30
C GLU A 70 -30.88 -35.75 -8.80
N GLU A 71 -31.55 -34.67 -9.21
CA GLU A 71 -31.58 -34.24 -10.60
C GLU A 71 -30.17 -33.83 -11.06
N ASN A 72 -29.79 -34.30 -12.24
CA ASN A 72 -28.54 -33.89 -12.85
C ASN A 72 -28.77 -32.60 -13.67
N PHE A 73 -28.71 -31.45 -13.00
CA PHE A 73 -28.83 -30.11 -13.62
C PHE A 73 -27.91 -29.89 -14.83
N THR A 74 -26.87 -30.70 -14.99
CA THR A 74 -26.03 -30.72 -16.20
C THR A 74 -26.83 -31.10 -17.45
N ARG A 75 -27.81 -32.01 -17.36
CA ARG A 75 -28.71 -32.39 -18.47
C ARG A 75 -29.60 -31.21 -18.87
N VAL A 76 -30.16 -30.52 -17.88
CA VAL A 76 -30.97 -29.30 -18.07
C VAL A 76 -30.15 -28.19 -18.74
N LEU A 77 -28.93 -27.94 -18.27
CA LEU A 77 -28.05 -26.92 -18.85
C LEU A 77 -27.64 -27.26 -20.29
N ARG A 78 -27.39 -28.53 -20.60
CA ARG A 78 -27.12 -28.99 -21.98
C ARG A 78 -28.33 -28.83 -22.89
N LEU A 79 -29.54 -29.01 -22.35
CA LEU A 79 -30.78 -28.81 -23.08
C LEU A 79 -30.97 -27.33 -23.46
N VAL A 80 -30.73 -26.39 -22.53
CA VAL A 80 -30.98 -24.97 -22.78
C VAL A 80 -29.83 -24.28 -23.52
N TRP A 81 -28.58 -24.47 -23.09
CA TRP A 81 -27.43 -23.81 -23.71
C TRP A 81 -26.84 -24.55 -24.91
N ARG A 82 -27.34 -25.75 -25.23
CA ARG A 82 -26.88 -26.57 -26.37
C ARG A 82 -25.36 -26.81 -26.37
N MET A 83 -24.77 -26.95 -25.17
CA MET A 83 -23.33 -27.11 -24.98
C MET A 83 -22.92 -28.59 -24.98
N GLU A 84 -21.82 -28.91 -25.66
CA GLU A 84 -21.22 -30.25 -25.65
C GLU A 84 -20.27 -30.46 -24.46
N TRP A 85 -20.17 -31.70 -23.99
CA TRP A 85 -19.31 -32.10 -22.86
C TRP A 85 -17.81 -32.16 -23.23
N ASN A 86 -17.48 -32.17 -24.52
CA ASN A 86 -16.15 -32.52 -25.03
C ASN A 86 -15.25 -31.28 -25.30
N ALA A 87 -15.59 -30.11 -24.74
CA ALA A 87 -14.99 -28.82 -25.04
C ALA A 87 -14.49 -28.10 -23.76
N PRO A 88 -13.68 -27.01 -23.86
CA PRO A 88 -13.25 -26.18 -22.72
C PRO A 88 -14.41 -25.59 -21.87
N SER A 89 -15.66 -25.79 -22.29
CA SER A 89 -16.90 -25.45 -21.60
C SER A 89 -17.33 -26.42 -20.49
N ALA A 90 -16.76 -27.63 -20.39
CA ALA A 90 -17.15 -28.64 -19.41
C ALA A 90 -17.02 -28.14 -17.96
N ALA A 91 -15.97 -27.37 -17.67
CA ALA A 91 -15.77 -26.76 -16.37
C ALA A 91 -16.86 -25.72 -16.01
N ASN A 92 -17.33 -24.95 -17.00
CA ASN A 92 -18.40 -23.98 -16.80
C ASN A 92 -19.75 -24.67 -16.56
N LEU A 93 -20.06 -25.73 -17.32
CA LEU A 93 -21.27 -26.53 -17.12
C LEU A 93 -21.33 -27.14 -15.71
N GLN A 94 -20.21 -27.64 -15.21
CA GLN A 94 -20.14 -28.19 -13.86
C GLN A 94 -20.37 -27.10 -12.80
N GLN A 95 -19.76 -25.92 -12.96
CA GLN A 95 -19.95 -24.79 -12.05
C GLN A 95 -21.40 -24.30 -12.04
N TRP A 96 -22.03 -24.19 -13.21
CA TRP A 96 -23.43 -23.77 -13.33
C TRP A 96 -24.38 -24.81 -12.76
N SER A 97 -24.09 -26.10 -12.96
CA SER A 97 -24.86 -27.21 -12.38
C SER A 97 -24.83 -27.15 -10.84
N LEU A 98 -23.66 -26.89 -10.25
CA LEU A 98 -23.52 -26.69 -8.81
C LEU A 98 -24.26 -25.43 -8.32
N ALA A 99 -24.26 -24.35 -9.10
CA ALA A 99 -25.00 -23.13 -8.75
C ALA A 99 -26.52 -23.37 -8.77
N LEU A 100 -27.03 -24.11 -9.76
CA LEU A 100 -28.44 -24.51 -9.83
C LEU A 100 -28.87 -25.35 -8.61
N ARG A 101 -28.01 -26.23 -8.10
CA ARG A 101 -28.29 -26.98 -6.85
C ARG A 101 -28.40 -26.06 -5.63
N LYS A 102 -27.59 -25.00 -5.58
CA LYS A 102 -27.63 -24.03 -4.48
C LYS A 102 -28.88 -23.17 -4.55
N ILE A 103 -29.25 -22.74 -5.75
CA ILE A 103 -30.52 -22.08 -6.03
C ILE A 103 -31.69 -22.98 -5.62
N ASP A 104 -31.63 -24.27 -5.94
CA ASP A 104 -32.68 -25.23 -5.58
C ASP A 104 -32.83 -25.41 -4.08
N ASN A 105 -31.72 -25.58 -3.37
CA ASN A 105 -31.70 -25.69 -1.91
C ASN A 105 -32.28 -24.42 -1.25
N GLU A 106 -31.87 -23.24 -1.70
CA GLU A 106 -32.39 -21.95 -1.22
C GLU A 106 -33.91 -21.83 -1.46
N PHE A 107 -34.37 -22.18 -2.66
CA PHE A 107 -35.78 -22.11 -3.00
C PHE A 107 -36.63 -23.08 -2.17
N GLU A 108 -36.16 -24.33 -2.00
CA GLU A 108 -36.85 -25.36 -1.22
C GLU A 108 -36.88 -25.05 0.28
N THR A 109 -35.81 -24.43 0.80
CA THR A 109 -35.73 -24.01 2.21
C THR A 109 -36.64 -22.81 2.49
N ASN A 110 -36.75 -21.88 1.53
CA ASN A 110 -37.45 -20.60 1.70
C ASN A 110 -38.68 -20.45 0.79
N LYS A 111 -39.43 -21.53 0.54
CA LYS A 111 -40.57 -21.57 -0.41
C LYS A 111 -41.56 -20.41 -0.30
N ALA A 112 -41.88 -19.98 0.93
CA ALA A 112 -42.82 -18.89 1.16
C ALA A 112 -42.32 -17.56 0.57
N ALA A 113 -41.00 -17.32 0.59
CA ALA A 113 -40.39 -16.10 0.08
C ALA A 113 -40.48 -16.00 -1.44
N TYR A 114 -40.47 -17.13 -2.16
CA TYR A 114 -40.42 -17.16 -3.63
C TYR A 114 -41.79 -17.28 -4.31
N ARG A 115 -42.91 -17.23 -3.57
CA ARG A 115 -44.28 -17.30 -4.14
C ARG A 115 -44.61 -16.16 -5.12
N ALA A 116 -43.97 -15.01 -4.95
CA ALA A 116 -44.11 -13.85 -5.84
C ALA A 116 -42.72 -13.26 -6.12
N ASN A 117 -42.48 -12.86 -7.37
CA ASN A 117 -41.21 -12.31 -7.85
C ASN A 117 -40.01 -13.25 -7.61
N ALA A 118 -40.20 -14.55 -7.89
CA ALA A 118 -39.16 -15.56 -7.72
C ALA A 118 -37.87 -15.21 -8.48
N GLU A 119 -38.00 -14.70 -9.70
CA GLU A 119 -36.86 -14.32 -10.54
C GLU A 119 -36.00 -13.23 -9.89
N GLU A 120 -36.60 -12.09 -9.51
CA GLU A 120 -35.89 -10.96 -8.90
C GLU A 120 -35.33 -11.30 -7.51
N LYS A 121 -36.04 -12.13 -6.72
CA LYS A 121 -35.57 -12.57 -5.41
C LYS A 121 -34.39 -13.55 -5.52
N LEU A 122 -34.44 -14.47 -6.48
CA LEU A 122 -33.31 -15.34 -6.77
C LEU A 122 -32.13 -14.53 -7.34
N TYR A 123 -32.39 -13.52 -8.17
CA TYR A 123 -31.34 -12.62 -8.65
C TYR A 123 -30.63 -11.91 -7.50
N ALA A 124 -31.40 -11.32 -6.57
CA ALA A 124 -30.86 -10.69 -5.37
C ALA A 124 -30.08 -11.67 -4.49
N TYR A 125 -30.51 -12.94 -4.40
CA TYR A 125 -29.77 -14.00 -3.71
C TYR A 125 -28.43 -14.32 -4.39
N ILE A 126 -28.41 -14.52 -5.71
CA ILE A 126 -27.19 -14.78 -6.47
C ILE A 126 -26.21 -13.61 -6.31
N ASP A 127 -26.69 -12.36 -6.39
CA ASP A 127 -25.87 -11.16 -6.22
C ASP A 127 -25.28 -11.07 -4.79
N LYS A 128 -26.12 -11.28 -3.77
CA LYS A 128 -25.72 -11.28 -2.35
C LYS A 128 -24.63 -12.32 -2.05
N GLU A 129 -24.72 -13.50 -2.65
CA GLU A 129 -23.74 -14.59 -2.46
C GLU A 129 -22.45 -14.40 -3.28
N GLY A 130 -22.31 -13.31 -4.05
CA GLY A 130 -21.11 -13.00 -4.83
C GLY A 130 -21.11 -13.61 -6.24
N GLY A 131 -22.29 -13.94 -6.78
CA GLY A 131 -22.49 -14.56 -8.08
C GLY A 131 -22.35 -16.08 -8.09
N VAL A 132 -22.40 -16.67 -9.29
CA VAL A 132 -22.31 -18.13 -9.54
C VAL A 132 -21.13 -18.79 -8.82
N ARG A 133 -19.96 -18.14 -8.79
CA ARG A 133 -18.76 -18.66 -8.13
C ARG A 133 -18.85 -18.60 -6.60
N GLY A 134 -19.43 -17.53 -6.06
CA GLY A 134 -19.66 -17.39 -4.62
C GLY A 134 -20.67 -18.41 -4.08
N LEU A 135 -21.76 -18.67 -4.83
CA LEU A 135 -22.76 -19.72 -4.50
C LEU A 135 -22.14 -21.11 -4.32
N ILE A 136 -21.19 -21.46 -5.19
CA ILE A 136 -20.56 -22.79 -5.20
C ILE A 136 -19.32 -22.88 -4.31
N GLY A 137 -19.06 -21.85 -3.49
CA GLY A 137 -17.94 -21.82 -2.56
C GLY A 137 -16.56 -21.68 -3.22
N ILE A 138 -16.52 -21.42 -4.54
CA ILE A 138 -15.30 -21.02 -5.25
C ILE A 138 -15.22 -19.49 -5.12
N ARG A 139 -14.97 -19.00 -3.92
CA ARG A 139 -14.77 -17.57 -3.72
C ARG A 139 -13.44 -17.19 -4.40
N ASP A 140 -13.54 -16.43 -5.49
CA ASP A 140 -12.49 -15.46 -5.78
C ASP A 140 -12.66 -14.38 -4.70
N ASP A 141 -11.91 -14.47 -3.60
CA ASP A 141 -11.91 -13.52 -2.49
C ASP A 141 -11.38 -12.14 -2.92
N VAL A 142 -12.08 -11.49 -3.85
CA VAL A 142 -11.74 -10.17 -4.37
C VAL A 142 -13.01 -9.36 -4.52
N GLN A 143 -13.78 -9.23 -3.45
CA GLN A 143 -14.28 -7.89 -3.15
C GLN A 143 -13.04 -7.12 -2.66
N GLU A 144 -12.46 -6.29 -3.53
CA GLU A 144 -11.44 -5.32 -3.12
C GLU A 144 -12.07 -4.38 -2.10
N SER A 145 -12.02 -4.75 -0.81
CA SER A 145 -12.28 -3.80 0.25
C SER A 145 -11.18 -2.75 0.18
N SER A 146 -11.56 -1.49 0.01
CA SER A 146 -10.66 -0.33 0.00
C SER A 146 -9.79 -0.23 1.25
N ASP A 147 -10.17 -0.98 2.30
CA ASP A 147 -9.53 -1.07 3.60
C ASP A 147 -8.70 -2.36 3.80
N SER A 148 -8.39 -3.05 2.72
CA SER A 148 -7.58 -4.28 2.70
C SER A 148 -6.63 -4.28 1.51
N GLU A 149 -5.62 -5.16 1.53
CA GLU A 149 -4.82 -5.43 0.34
C GLU A 149 -5.47 -6.58 -0.45
N ALA A 150 -5.69 -6.40 -1.75
CA ALA A 150 -6.10 -7.49 -2.63
C ALA A 150 -5.09 -8.66 -2.52
N PRO A 151 -5.55 -9.93 -2.48
CA PRO A 151 -4.65 -11.07 -2.48
C PRO A 151 -3.79 -11.02 -3.75
N ALA A 152 -2.48 -10.97 -3.57
CA ALA A 152 -1.55 -10.92 -4.69
C ALA A 152 -1.68 -12.20 -5.53
N LYS A 153 -2.36 -12.13 -6.68
CA LYS A 153 -2.22 -13.15 -7.72
C LYS A 153 -0.75 -13.17 -8.10
N ARG A 154 -0.03 -14.22 -7.68
CA ARG A 154 1.39 -14.44 -7.97
C ARG A 154 1.60 -14.58 -9.48
N LYS A 155 1.68 -13.46 -10.19
CA LYS A 155 2.52 -13.34 -11.38
C LYS A 155 3.63 -12.39 -10.98
N LYS A 156 4.80 -12.95 -10.67
CA LYS A 156 6.05 -12.19 -10.73
C LYS A 156 6.23 -11.78 -12.19
N SER A 157 5.59 -10.71 -12.65
CA SER A 157 6.09 -10.03 -13.83
C SER A 157 7.44 -9.46 -13.40
N ARG A 158 8.54 -10.05 -13.89
CA ARG A 158 9.81 -9.32 -13.87
C ARG A 158 9.55 -7.96 -14.53
N PRO A 159 10.10 -6.86 -13.99
CA PRO A 159 10.07 -5.58 -14.68
C PRO A 159 10.50 -5.81 -16.13
N ASN A 160 9.77 -5.23 -17.10
CA ASN A 160 10.20 -5.29 -18.48
C ASN A 160 11.58 -4.60 -18.55
N PRO A 161 12.66 -5.24 -19.04
CA PRO A 161 13.95 -4.59 -19.19
C PRO A 161 13.86 -3.25 -19.94
N ASP A 162 12.93 -3.14 -20.89
CA ASP A 162 12.66 -1.89 -21.61
C ASP A 162 12.14 -0.78 -20.69
N ASP A 163 11.33 -1.11 -19.68
CA ASP A 163 10.81 -0.15 -18.71
C ASP A 163 11.95 0.37 -17.81
N GLU A 164 12.89 -0.48 -17.38
CA GLU A 164 14.02 -0.07 -16.53
C GLU A 164 14.98 0.86 -17.30
N ALA A 165 15.28 0.53 -18.56
CA ALA A 165 16.09 1.37 -19.43
C ALA A 165 15.41 2.72 -19.71
N ALA A 166 14.09 2.71 -19.98
CA ALA A 166 13.32 3.94 -20.20
C ALA A 166 13.29 4.82 -18.93
N ILE A 167 13.10 4.22 -17.76
CA ILE A 167 13.13 4.92 -16.46
C ILE A 167 14.50 5.55 -16.21
N PHE A 168 15.59 4.80 -16.40
CA PHE A 168 16.94 5.34 -16.23
C PHE A 168 17.22 6.49 -17.19
N LYS A 169 16.92 6.30 -18.49
CA LYS A 169 17.08 7.32 -19.52
C LYS A 169 16.31 8.60 -19.17
N LYS A 170 15.08 8.47 -18.67
CA LYS A 170 14.27 9.64 -18.31
C LYS A 170 14.78 10.36 -17.07
N HIS A 171 15.28 9.63 -16.07
CA HIS A 171 15.94 10.24 -14.92
C HIS A 171 17.22 10.97 -15.30
N LEU A 172 18.00 10.43 -16.23
CA LEU A 172 19.20 11.07 -16.74
C LEU A 172 18.85 12.38 -17.48
N GLU A 173 17.92 12.32 -18.44
CA GLU A 173 17.46 13.49 -19.21
C GLU A 173 16.98 14.64 -18.30
N LEU A 174 16.12 14.32 -17.32
CA LEU A 174 15.61 15.32 -16.38
C LEU A 174 16.67 15.80 -15.39
N GLY A 175 17.57 14.92 -14.97
CA GLY A 175 18.67 15.24 -14.07
C GLY A 175 19.68 16.19 -14.71
N GLU A 176 20.06 15.96 -15.95
CA GLU A 176 20.94 16.85 -16.71
C GLU A 176 20.36 18.27 -16.83
N LEU A 177 19.08 18.36 -17.21
CA LEU A 177 18.37 19.65 -17.26
C LEU A 177 18.36 20.36 -15.89
N TYR A 178 18.05 19.61 -14.83
CA TYR A 178 17.99 20.16 -13.48
C TYR A 178 19.35 20.66 -13.00
N PHE A 179 20.41 19.86 -13.10
CA PHE A 179 21.73 20.23 -12.60
C PHE A 179 22.36 21.36 -13.41
N ALA A 180 22.09 21.45 -14.70
CA ALA A 180 22.58 22.54 -15.55
C ALA A 180 21.88 23.87 -15.30
N GLN A 181 20.56 23.87 -15.02
CA GLN A 181 19.75 25.10 -15.07
C GLN A 181 19.16 25.55 -13.73
N SER A 182 18.86 24.60 -12.83
CA SER A 182 17.98 24.86 -11.68
C SER A 182 18.62 24.50 -10.33
N SER A 183 19.68 23.69 -10.33
CA SER A 183 20.31 23.25 -9.10
C SER A 183 21.10 24.38 -8.43
N LYS A 184 21.07 24.41 -7.09
CA LYS A 184 21.94 25.26 -6.29
C LYS A 184 23.08 24.40 -5.72
N PRO A 185 24.33 24.87 -5.73
CA PRO A 185 25.43 24.11 -5.16
C PRO A 185 25.17 23.88 -3.66
N VAL A 186 25.41 22.64 -3.20
CA VAL A 186 25.33 22.29 -1.78
C VAL A 186 26.48 22.95 -1.01
N ALA A 187 27.66 22.99 -1.63
CA ALA A 187 28.83 23.75 -1.21
C ALA A 187 29.68 24.04 -2.47
N SER A 188 30.46 25.12 -2.42
CA SER A 188 31.47 25.43 -3.43
C SER A 188 32.86 25.18 -2.83
N ILE A 189 33.72 24.51 -3.58
CA ILE A 189 35.13 24.30 -3.24
C ILE A 189 35.97 24.76 -4.42
N GLU A 190 37.07 25.45 -4.14
CA GLU A 190 38.09 25.76 -5.13
C GLU A 190 39.12 24.62 -5.14
N ILE A 191 39.39 24.09 -6.32
CA ILE A 191 40.35 23.01 -6.57
C ILE A 191 41.15 23.32 -7.84
N ASP A 192 42.31 22.69 -7.99
CA ASP A 192 43.08 22.76 -9.23
C ASP A 192 42.23 22.23 -10.43
N PRO A 193 42.54 22.66 -11.67
CA PRO A 193 41.82 22.18 -12.85
C PRO A 193 41.82 20.64 -12.94
N ILE A 194 40.64 20.07 -13.21
CA ILE A 194 40.43 18.63 -13.37
C ILE A 194 39.87 18.32 -14.75
N GLU A 195 40.05 17.07 -15.20
CA GLU A 195 39.35 16.55 -16.36
C GLU A 195 37.84 16.40 -16.07
N VAL A 196 37.01 16.85 -17.01
CA VAL A 196 35.55 16.75 -16.96
C VAL A 196 35.04 16.12 -18.26
N GLY A 197 33.90 15.42 -18.19
CA GLY A 197 33.26 14.83 -19.38
C GLY A 197 32.53 15.86 -20.25
N ASP A 198 31.85 15.40 -21.31
CA ASP A 198 31.20 16.21 -22.36
C ASP A 198 30.16 17.26 -21.89
N LYS A 199 29.77 17.22 -20.61
CA LYS A 199 28.79 18.12 -19.99
C LYS A 199 29.36 18.86 -18.78
N ASP A 200 30.68 18.98 -18.71
CA ASP A 200 31.41 19.66 -17.63
C ASP A 200 31.18 19.05 -16.24
N TYR A 201 30.96 17.74 -16.17
CA TYR A 201 30.79 16.99 -14.92
C TYR A 201 31.95 16.03 -14.66
N ALA A 202 32.29 15.87 -13.39
CA ALA A 202 33.20 14.84 -12.87
C ALA A 202 32.73 14.39 -11.47
N LEU A 203 33.16 13.20 -11.05
CA LEU A 203 32.93 12.68 -9.70
C LEU A 203 34.18 12.81 -8.84
N ALA A 204 34.03 13.38 -7.65
CA ALA A 204 35.12 13.52 -6.68
C ALA A 204 34.97 12.50 -5.53
N LEU A 205 36.07 11.80 -5.20
CA LEU A 205 36.17 11.02 -3.97
C LEU A 205 36.59 11.94 -2.83
N ILE A 206 35.66 12.23 -1.93
CA ILE A 206 35.88 13.15 -0.81
C ILE A 206 36.07 12.37 0.49
N LYS A 207 37.20 12.57 1.17
CA LYS A 207 37.47 11.98 2.49
C LYS A 207 37.50 13.05 3.57
N ARG A 208 36.80 12.79 4.66
CA ARG A 208 36.89 13.64 5.85
C ARG A 208 38.24 13.43 6.54
N ARG A 209 39.03 14.50 6.67
CA ARG A 209 40.30 14.50 7.41
C ARG A 209 40.11 14.88 8.88
N ALA A 210 39.32 15.93 9.14
CA ALA A 210 39.00 16.41 10.48
C ALA A 210 37.55 16.94 10.51
N ALA A 211 37.09 17.48 11.65
CA ALA A 211 35.78 18.11 11.73
C ALA A 211 35.67 19.23 10.69
N ASN A 212 34.70 19.10 9.78
CA ASN A 212 34.42 20.04 8.68
C ASN A 212 35.61 20.31 7.72
N LYS A 213 36.64 19.45 7.71
CA LYS A 213 37.74 19.51 6.74
C LYS A 213 37.77 18.24 5.91
N TYR A 214 37.74 18.41 4.60
CA TYR A 214 37.63 17.33 3.63
C TYR A 214 38.71 17.48 2.56
N ASP A 215 39.33 16.36 2.22
CA ASP A 215 40.30 16.28 1.13
C ASP A 215 39.61 15.65 -0.08
N VAL A 216 39.86 16.19 -1.28
CA VAL A 216 39.53 15.53 -2.55
C VAL A 216 40.68 14.59 -2.87
N LEU A 217 40.42 13.28 -2.91
CA LEU A 217 41.45 12.26 -3.09
C LEU A 217 41.64 11.83 -4.54
N ALA A 218 40.56 11.88 -5.33
CA ALA A 218 40.56 11.48 -6.72
C ALA A 218 39.37 12.13 -7.44
N THR A 219 39.49 12.31 -8.75
CA THR A 219 38.40 12.69 -9.64
C THR A 219 38.25 11.68 -10.77
N VAL A 220 37.03 11.48 -11.25
CA VAL A 220 36.70 10.53 -12.32
C VAL A 220 35.75 11.20 -13.32
N SER A 221 36.13 11.20 -14.61
CA SER A 221 35.36 11.75 -15.74
C SER A 221 34.56 10.69 -16.51
N ASP A 222 34.57 9.43 -16.06
CA ASP A 222 33.85 8.32 -16.70
C ASP A 222 32.35 8.63 -16.89
N GLN A 223 31.91 8.61 -18.16
CA GLN A 223 30.57 9.05 -18.52
C GLN A 223 29.47 8.15 -17.94
N GLU A 224 29.69 6.84 -17.81
CA GLU A 224 28.69 5.94 -17.24
C GLU A 224 28.49 6.21 -15.75
N LEU A 225 29.58 6.38 -15.01
CA LEU A 225 29.55 6.72 -13.59
C LEU A 225 28.93 8.10 -13.37
N VAL A 226 29.30 9.11 -14.18
CA VAL A 226 28.72 10.46 -14.14
C VAL A 226 27.21 10.41 -14.41
N ASN A 227 26.77 9.72 -15.46
CA ASN A 227 25.35 9.56 -15.79
C ASN A 227 24.59 8.88 -14.66
N ALA A 228 25.15 7.81 -14.09
CA ALA A 228 24.55 7.11 -12.96
C ALA A 228 24.44 8.01 -11.72
N ALA A 229 25.42 8.87 -11.47
CA ALA A 229 25.39 9.81 -10.36
C ALA A 229 24.36 10.92 -10.58
N ILE A 230 24.27 11.49 -11.79
CA ILE A 230 23.25 12.48 -12.16
C ILE A 230 21.84 11.90 -11.95
N ALA A 231 21.57 10.72 -12.52
CA ALA A 231 20.27 10.07 -12.38
C ALA A 231 19.94 9.76 -10.90
N ARG A 232 20.90 9.24 -10.12
CA ARG A 232 20.71 8.96 -8.68
C ARG A 232 20.54 10.23 -7.85
N GLY A 233 21.24 11.31 -8.19
CA GLY A 233 21.12 12.61 -7.54
C GLY A 233 19.74 13.21 -7.79
N TYR A 234 19.28 13.18 -9.04
CA TYR A 234 17.98 13.71 -9.44
C TYR A 234 16.80 12.91 -8.89
N LYS A 235 16.91 11.56 -8.77
CA LYS A 235 15.89 10.71 -8.12
C LYS A 235 15.49 11.17 -6.71
N ARG A 236 16.36 11.93 -6.03
CA ARG A 236 16.12 12.46 -4.68
C ARG A 236 15.44 13.83 -4.68
N ASP A 237 15.33 14.48 -5.83
CA ASP A 237 14.66 15.77 -5.92
C ASP A 237 13.14 15.61 -5.91
N ARG A 238 12.52 16.17 -4.87
CA ARG A 238 11.07 16.15 -4.67
C ARG A 238 10.38 17.34 -5.34
N ARG A 239 11.12 18.40 -5.68
CA ARG A 239 10.56 19.65 -6.23
C ARG A 239 10.01 19.49 -7.64
N ALA A 240 10.46 18.46 -8.35
CA ALA A 240 9.99 18.14 -9.68
C ALA A 240 8.65 17.37 -9.72
N ALA A 241 8.15 16.94 -8.56
CA ALA A 241 6.92 16.16 -8.44
C ALA A 241 5.75 17.05 -7.97
N PRO A 242 4.50 16.69 -8.32
CA PRO A 242 3.31 17.39 -7.82
C PRO A 242 3.31 17.51 -6.30
N ALA A 243 3.04 18.71 -5.77
CA ALA A 243 3.13 18.99 -4.33
C ALA A 243 2.29 18.01 -3.49
N VAL A 244 1.08 17.69 -3.93
CA VAL A 244 0.19 16.71 -3.30
C VAL A 244 0.84 15.33 -3.23
N LEU A 245 1.42 14.85 -4.34
CA LEU A 245 2.04 13.53 -4.39
C LEU A 245 3.33 13.50 -3.56
N ALA A 246 4.10 14.59 -3.57
CA ALA A 246 5.28 14.74 -2.74
C ALA A 246 4.92 14.68 -1.25
N GLN A 247 3.84 15.34 -0.83
CA GLN A 247 3.37 15.29 0.56
C GLN A 247 2.87 13.90 0.95
N LEU A 248 2.03 13.25 0.12
CA LEU A 248 1.60 11.86 0.37
C LEU A 248 2.79 10.91 0.51
N SER A 249 3.76 11.03 -0.40
CA SER A 249 4.96 10.20 -0.39
C SER A 249 5.81 10.45 0.85
N GLU A 250 5.86 11.68 1.36
CA GLU A 250 6.62 12.02 2.56
C GLU A 250 6.02 11.37 3.80
N VAL A 251 4.71 11.50 3.99
CA VAL A 251 4.02 10.85 5.13
C VAL A 251 4.19 9.34 5.06
N ILE A 252 3.94 8.72 3.90
CA ILE A 252 4.06 7.27 3.71
C ILE A 252 5.50 6.80 3.91
N SER A 253 6.50 7.61 3.55
CA SER A 253 7.92 7.27 3.72
C SER A 253 8.31 7.04 5.18
N THR A 254 7.66 7.73 6.13
CA THR A 254 7.92 7.60 7.57
C THR A 254 7.69 6.18 8.11
N GLN A 255 6.93 5.34 7.40
CA GLN A 255 6.68 3.96 7.79
C GLN A 255 6.83 2.98 6.61
N SER A 256 7.48 3.38 5.51
CA SER A 256 7.67 2.52 4.36
C SER A 256 8.63 1.37 4.67
N LEU A 257 8.29 0.14 4.27
CA LEU A 257 9.17 -1.00 4.49
C LEU A 257 10.45 -0.85 3.66
N PRO A 258 11.64 -1.02 4.25
CA PRO A 258 12.88 -1.09 3.48
C PRO A 258 12.88 -2.28 2.52
N LEU A 259 13.46 -2.11 1.33
CA LEU A 259 13.57 -3.17 0.30
C LEU A 259 14.17 -4.47 0.84
N ALA A 260 15.12 -4.37 1.77
CA ALA A 260 15.79 -5.52 2.40
C ALA A 260 14.83 -6.44 3.18
N ILE A 261 13.68 -5.94 3.63
CA ILE A 261 12.68 -6.72 4.37
C ILE A 261 11.34 -6.85 3.63
N GLU A 262 11.24 -6.33 2.41
CA GLU A 262 10.00 -6.31 1.62
C GLU A 262 9.42 -7.71 1.38
N ARG A 263 10.30 -8.71 1.22
CA ARG A 263 9.91 -10.12 1.06
C ARG A 263 9.10 -10.68 2.24
N HIS A 264 9.23 -10.06 3.42
CA HIS A 264 8.55 -10.45 4.65
C HIS A 264 7.28 -9.65 4.90
N ARG A 265 6.87 -8.73 4.00
CA ARG A 265 5.70 -7.85 4.21
C ARG A 265 4.48 -8.61 4.75
N SER A 266 4.11 -9.71 4.11
CA SER A 266 2.91 -10.47 4.49
C SER A 266 2.98 -11.11 5.87
N SER A 267 4.18 -11.50 6.34
CA SER A 267 4.40 -12.07 7.68
C SER A 267 4.61 -11.01 8.76
N LEU A 268 4.89 -9.76 8.37
CA LEU A 268 5.04 -8.64 9.30
C LEU A 268 3.73 -7.96 9.67
N LEU A 269 2.67 -8.22 8.90
CA LEU A 269 1.32 -7.74 9.20
C LEU A 269 0.79 -8.43 10.46
N ASP A 270 0.35 -7.61 11.41
CA ASP A 270 -0.33 -8.10 12.60
C ASP A 270 -1.77 -8.54 12.26
N THR A 271 -2.32 -9.38 13.13
CA THR A 271 -3.72 -9.78 13.06
C THR A 271 -4.51 -9.04 14.13
N SER A 272 -5.67 -8.52 13.74
CA SER A 272 -6.59 -7.85 14.65
C SER A 272 -7.43 -8.85 15.44
N SER A 273 -8.04 -8.37 16.53
CA SER A 273 -9.08 -9.10 17.26
C SER A 273 -10.41 -9.15 16.51
N ILE A 274 -10.58 -8.30 15.48
CA ILE A 274 -11.78 -8.24 14.65
C ILE A 274 -11.80 -9.45 13.70
N LYS A 275 -12.95 -10.12 13.64
CA LYS A 275 -13.19 -11.25 12.75
C LYS A 275 -13.90 -10.79 11.48
N ALA A 276 -13.54 -11.37 10.35
CA ALA A 276 -14.31 -11.29 9.13
C ALA A 276 -15.58 -12.16 9.23
N ASP A 277 -16.46 -12.06 8.24
CA ASP A 277 -17.73 -12.79 8.20
C ASP A 277 -17.55 -14.32 8.19
N ASP A 278 -16.39 -14.80 7.73
CA ASP A 278 -15.98 -16.21 7.76
C ASP A 278 -15.37 -16.66 9.11
N GLY A 279 -15.33 -15.77 10.11
CA GLY A 279 -14.75 -16.01 11.42
C GLY A 279 -13.23 -15.89 11.51
N SER A 280 -12.54 -15.65 10.39
CA SER A 280 -11.09 -15.47 10.34
C SER A 280 -10.67 -14.11 10.92
N LYS A 281 -9.49 -14.02 11.55
CA LYS A 281 -8.97 -12.74 12.05
C LYS A 281 -8.55 -11.85 10.89
N MET A 282 -9.03 -10.61 10.87
CA MET A 282 -8.65 -9.65 9.85
C MET A 282 -7.22 -9.15 10.09
N LYS A 283 -6.47 -8.93 9.01
CA LYS A 283 -5.14 -8.32 9.08
C LYS A 283 -5.22 -6.82 9.36
N GLN A 284 -4.19 -6.30 10.01
CA GLN A 284 -3.98 -4.86 10.22
C GLN A 284 -3.15 -4.32 9.06
N TYR A 285 -3.52 -3.15 8.55
CA TYR A 285 -2.84 -2.49 7.44
C TYR A 285 -2.60 -1.03 7.77
N LYS A 286 -1.46 -0.50 7.30
CA LYS A 286 -1.16 0.94 7.36
C LYS A 286 -2.17 1.71 6.52
N ARG A 287 -2.97 2.55 7.18
CA ARG A 287 -3.97 3.44 6.57
C ARG A 287 -3.49 4.88 6.71
N LEU A 288 -3.53 5.63 5.60
CA LEU A 288 -3.31 7.07 5.59
C LEU A 288 -4.68 7.76 5.64
N LEU A 289 -4.96 8.41 6.77
CA LEU A 289 -6.22 9.09 7.07
C LEU A 289 -6.00 10.61 7.12
N PHE A 290 -6.83 11.36 6.41
CA PHE A 290 -6.93 12.81 6.46
C PHE A 290 -8.03 13.17 7.46
N ARG A 291 -7.66 13.80 8.57
CA ARG A 291 -8.59 14.13 9.64
C ARG A 291 -9.15 15.53 9.42
N GLY A 292 -10.41 15.62 9.02
CA GLY A 292 -11.04 16.87 8.58
C GLY A 292 -11.09 17.92 9.69
N LYS A 293 -11.38 17.50 10.92
CA LYS A 293 -11.49 18.40 12.09
C LYS A 293 -10.13 18.90 12.58
N GLN A 294 -9.11 18.04 12.56
CA GLN A 294 -7.76 18.34 13.04
C GLN A 294 -6.91 19.05 11.98
N GLY A 295 -7.24 18.88 10.69
CA GLY A 295 -6.50 19.47 9.59
C GLY A 295 -5.14 18.81 9.35
N ASP A 296 -4.96 17.57 9.79
CA ASP A 296 -3.70 16.82 9.69
C ASP A 296 -3.90 15.43 9.04
N MET A 297 -2.79 14.74 8.82
CA MET A 297 -2.75 13.38 8.28
C MET A 297 -2.25 12.41 9.35
N LEU A 298 -2.98 11.32 9.54
CA LEU A 298 -2.66 10.23 10.44
C LEU A 298 -2.28 8.98 9.62
N LEU A 299 -1.04 8.50 9.78
CA LEU A 299 -0.60 7.22 9.24
C LEU A 299 -0.32 6.25 10.38
N SER A 300 -1.05 5.15 10.42
CA SER A 300 -0.91 4.08 11.41
C SER A 300 -1.69 2.84 10.97
N GLU A 301 -1.59 1.75 11.73
CA GLU A 301 -2.32 0.52 11.43
C GLU A 301 -3.81 0.69 11.77
N ASN A 302 -4.67 0.21 10.88
CA ASN A 302 -6.10 0.06 11.15
C ASN A 302 -6.37 -1.15 12.06
N ARG A 303 -7.59 -1.22 12.62
CA ARG A 303 -8.08 -2.35 13.42
C ARG A 303 -7.22 -2.64 14.66
N THR A 304 -6.58 -1.60 15.22
CA THR A 304 -5.75 -1.66 16.42
C THR A 304 -5.76 -0.33 17.15
N ALA A 305 -5.54 -0.39 18.46
CA ALA A 305 -5.29 0.77 19.31
C ALA A 305 -3.80 1.16 19.30
N CYS A 306 -2.89 0.22 19.03
CA CYS A 306 -1.45 0.43 19.18
C CYS A 306 -0.65 -0.05 17.96
N SER A 307 0.06 0.91 17.35
CA SER A 307 1.04 0.72 16.28
C SER A 307 1.96 1.94 16.22
N VAL A 308 2.92 1.95 15.29
CA VAL A 308 3.60 3.21 14.93
C VAL A 308 2.56 4.21 14.42
N VAL A 309 2.65 5.45 14.92
CA VAL A 309 1.76 6.56 14.56
C VAL A 309 2.59 7.71 14.01
N THR A 310 2.30 8.12 12.79
CA THR A 310 2.82 9.36 12.22
C THR A 310 1.67 10.36 12.14
N VAL A 311 1.82 11.51 12.79
CA VAL A 311 0.96 12.68 12.61
C VAL A 311 1.73 13.70 11.78
N ALA A 312 1.19 14.07 10.63
CA ALA A 312 1.76 15.07 9.73
C ALA A 312 0.81 16.25 9.60
N THR A 313 1.24 17.42 10.07
CA THR A 313 0.49 18.68 9.98
C THR A 313 1.02 19.51 8.81
N PRO A 314 0.26 19.65 7.71
CA PRO A 314 0.63 20.50 6.57
C PRO A 314 0.95 21.93 7.02
N LEU A 315 1.96 22.55 6.42
CA LEU A 315 2.29 23.96 6.66
C LEU A 315 1.48 24.93 5.78
N VAL A 316 0.89 24.45 4.69
CA VAL A 316 0.15 25.28 3.72
C VAL A 316 -1.32 24.90 3.67
N THR A 317 -1.68 23.86 2.91
CA THR A 317 -3.07 23.41 2.78
C THR A 317 -3.10 21.89 2.82
N SER A 318 -4.12 21.33 3.47
CA SER A 318 -4.35 19.89 3.44
C SER A 318 -4.59 19.42 2.00
N PRO A 319 -3.98 18.29 1.57
CA PRO A 319 -4.25 17.62 0.30
C PRO A 319 -5.73 17.35 0.02
N ILE A 320 -6.51 17.18 1.08
CA ILE A 320 -7.93 16.85 1.00
C ILE A 320 -8.71 17.89 1.79
N LYS A 321 -9.67 18.52 1.12
CA LYS A 321 -10.68 19.39 1.72
C LYS A 321 -11.98 18.62 1.84
N SER A 322 -12.29 18.16 3.05
CA SER A 322 -13.50 17.39 3.35
C SER A 322 -13.99 17.72 4.77
N SER A 323 -15.30 17.80 4.96
CA SER A 323 -15.92 17.92 6.28
C SER A 323 -15.91 16.60 7.06
N LYS A 324 -15.69 15.48 6.35
CA LYS A 324 -15.52 14.14 6.93
C LYS A 324 -14.08 13.70 6.88
N ASP A 325 -13.71 12.79 7.76
CA ASP A 325 -12.43 12.09 7.65
C ASP A 325 -12.42 11.21 6.39
N VAL A 326 -11.31 11.25 5.66
CA VAL A 326 -11.12 10.56 4.38
C VAL A 326 -9.84 9.76 4.46
N PHE A 327 -9.77 8.56 3.88
CA PHE A 327 -8.54 7.77 3.84
C PHE A 327 -8.16 7.42 2.40
N LEU A 328 -6.86 7.36 2.12
CA LEU A 328 -6.32 6.77 0.90
C LEU A 328 -6.48 5.25 0.97
N SER A 329 -6.99 4.63 -0.10
CA SER A 329 -7.17 3.18 -0.16
C SER A 329 -5.88 2.45 0.24
N VAL A 330 -6.01 1.34 0.96
CA VAL A 330 -4.84 0.58 1.44
C VAL A 330 -3.98 0.09 0.27
N SER A 331 -4.62 -0.27 -0.85
CA SER A 331 -3.96 -0.66 -2.10
C SER A 331 -3.20 0.49 -2.77
N ASP A 332 -3.74 1.71 -2.78
CA ASP A 332 -3.06 2.85 -3.40
C ASP A 332 -1.96 3.41 -2.52
N ARG A 333 -2.13 3.39 -1.20
CA ARG A 333 -1.03 3.63 -0.25
C ARG A 333 0.12 2.65 -0.48
N LYS A 334 -0.19 1.36 -0.71
CA LYS A 334 0.82 0.34 -1.07
C LYS A 334 1.51 0.64 -2.38
N TYR A 335 0.75 1.08 -3.38
CA TYR A 335 1.30 1.46 -4.66
C TYR A 335 2.31 2.60 -4.53
N ILE A 336 1.98 3.66 -3.78
CA ILE A 336 2.90 4.78 -3.53
C ILE A 336 4.18 4.27 -2.85
N GLU A 337 4.04 3.43 -1.82
CA GLU A 337 5.18 2.82 -1.14
C GLU A 337 6.08 2.01 -2.10
N GLN A 338 5.51 1.07 -2.86
CA GLN A 338 6.30 0.13 -3.66
C GLN A 338 6.78 0.70 -5.01
N SER A 339 5.95 1.51 -5.67
CA SER A 339 6.18 1.96 -7.05
C SER A 339 6.77 3.36 -7.14
N ILE A 340 6.69 4.15 -6.07
CA ILE A 340 7.18 5.53 -6.05
C ILE A 340 8.32 5.67 -5.05
N ILE A 341 8.09 5.33 -3.78
CA ILE A 341 9.06 5.52 -2.69
C ILE A 341 10.22 4.53 -2.82
N GLN A 342 9.94 3.23 -2.81
CA GLN A 342 10.99 2.19 -2.84
C GLN A 342 11.83 2.21 -4.12
N LYS A 343 11.24 2.63 -5.25
CA LYS A 343 11.96 2.79 -6.54
C LYS A 343 12.63 4.14 -6.70
N ARG A 344 12.33 5.10 -5.80
CA ARG A 344 12.77 6.50 -5.87
C ARG A 344 12.44 7.14 -7.21
N ASP A 345 11.20 6.98 -7.64
CA ASP A 345 10.72 7.45 -8.95
C ASP A 345 9.75 8.62 -8.85
N LEU A 346 9.62 9.25 -7.67
CA LEU A 346 8.71 10.38 -7.43
C LEU A 346 8.85 11.48 -8.48
N SER A 347 10.09 11.85 -8.84
CA SER A 347 10.37 12.87 -9.86
C SER A 347 9.87 12.53 -11.26
N LEU A 348 9.50 11.28 -11.56
CA LEU A 348 8.94 10.90 -12.85
C LEU A 348 7.42 11.05 -12.92
N TYR A 349 6.74 11.26 -11.80
CA TYR A 349 5.29 11.34 -11.79
C TYR A 349 4.81 12.77 -12.03
N ILE A 350 3.75 12.88 -12.83
CA ILE A 350 2.87 14.05 -12.89
C ILE A 350 1.48 13.66 -12.40
N ALA A 351 0.65 14.64 -12.09
CA ALA A 351 -0.71 14.41 -11.64
C ALA A 351 -1.71 15.36 -12.31
N ASN A 352 -2.98 14.98 -12.33
CA ASN A 352 -4.07 15.83 -12.83
C ASN A 352 -4.37 17.04 -11.92
N SER A 353 -3.74 17.12 -10.74
CA SER A 353 -3.78 18.26 -9.84
C SER A 353 -2.46 18.35 -9.09
N ASP A 354 -1.95 19.57 -8.89
CA ASP A 354 -0.65 19.77 -8.26
C ASP A 354 -0.72 19.76 -6.72
N ASP A 355 -1.77 20.35 -6.15
CA ASP A 355 -1.84 20.76 -4.73
C ASP A 355 -2.86 19.97 -3.90
N LYS A 356 -3.78 19.24 -4.54
CA LYS A 356 -4.90 18.56 -3.89
C LYS A 356 -5.28 17.26 -4.56
N VAL A 357 -6.03 16.42 -3.85
CA VAL A 357 -6.75 15.28 -4.43
C VAL A 357 -8.15 15.75 -4.84
N PRO A 358 -8.49 15.83 -6.14
CA PRO A 358 -9.80 16.32 -6.58
C PRO A 358 -10.98 15.47 -6.11
N VAL A 359 -12.11 16.13 -5.84
CA VAL A 359 -13.41 15.47 -5.59
C VAL A 359 -13.88 14.78 -6.87
N VAL A 360 -14.46 13.60 -6.73
CA VAL A 360 -15.05 12.84 -7.83
C VAL A 360 -16.51 12.49 -7.49
N ARG A 361 -17.37 12.42 -8.51
CA ARG A 361 -18.79 12.08 -8.39
C ARG A 361 -19.12 10.87 -9.26
N GLY A 362 -20.18 10.15 -8.91
CA GLY A 362 -20.66 8.99 -9.68
C GLY A 362 -19.90 7.68 -9.43
N ILE A 363 -18.98 7.66 -8.45
CA ILE A 363 -18.29 6.45 -7.98
C ILE A 363 -18.26 6.43 -6.44
N ALA A 364 -17.93 5.29 -5.84
CA ALA A 364 -17.87 5.13 -4.38
C ALA A 364 -16.77 5.96 -3.70
N ALA A 365 -15.66 6.22 -4.40
CA ALA A 365 -14.59 7.08 -3.89
C ALA A 365 -15.06 8.53 -3.80
N SER A 366 -14.66 9.24 -2.75
CA SER A 366 -14.97 10.67 -2.58
C SER A 366 -13.98 11.56 -3.31
N HIS A 367 -12.72 11.12 -3.41
CA HIS A 367 -11.66 11.85 -4.10
C HIS A 367 -10.79 10.91 -4.94
N LYS A 368 -10.19 11.44 -6.00
CA LYS A 368 -9.31 10.69 -6.91
C LYS A 368 -8.19 11.56 -7.48
N LEU A 369 -6.94 11.17 -7.25
CA LEU A 369 -5.77 11.75 -7.93
C LEU A 369 -5.34 10.81 -9.07
N LEU A 370 -5.29 11.32 -10.29
CA LEU A 370 -4.70 10.59 -11.42
C LEU A 370 -3.22 10.93 -11.49
N VAL A 371 -2.36 9.91 -11.46
CA VAL A 371 -0.91 10.05 -11.60
C VAL A 371 -0.43 9.34 -12.86
N GLU A 372 0.50 9.96 -13.57
CA GLU A 372 1.13 9.39 -14.77
C GLU A 372 2.65 9.32 -14.58
N ASN A 373 3.24 8.17 -14.89
CA ASN A 373 4.68 8.02 -14.95
C ASN A 373 5.19 8.47 -16.32
N ARG A 374 5.92 9.59 -16.38
CA ARG A 374 6.40 10.22 -17.63
C ARG A 374 7.40 9.37 -18.42
N ALA A 375 8.02 8.35 -17.81
CA ALA A 375 8.94 7.46 -18.51
C ALA A 375 8.22 6.32 -19.22
N THR A 376 7.14 5.80 -18.63
CA THR A 376 6.43 4.61 -19.13
C THR A 376 5.06 4.92 -19.74
N GLY A 377 4.53 6.14 -19.55
CA GLY A 377 3.18 6.53 -19.92
C GLY A 377 2.07 5.84 -19.12
N LYS A 378 2.43 5.07 -18.08
CA LYS A 378 1.44 4.35 -17.25
C LYS A 378 0.70 5.32 -16.36
N VAL A 379 -0.63 5.30 -16.45
CA VAL A 379 -1.55 6.11 -15.65
C VAL A 379 -2.18 5.25 -14.55
N ARG A 380 -2.30 5.81 -13.34
CA ARG A 380 -2.99 5.18 -12.21
C ARG A 380 -3.88 6.18 -11.47
N GLY A 381 -5.08 5.74 -11.07
CA GLY A 381 -5.89 6.47 -10.11
C GLY A 381 -5.54 6.08 -8.68
N LEU A 382 -5.35 7.08 -7.82
CA LEU A 382 -5.23 6.95 -6.37
C LEU A 382 -6.55 7.40 -5.76
N TYR A 383 -7.26 6.46 -5.12
CA TYR A 383 -8.63 6.67 -4.66
C TYR A 383 -8.69 6.88 -3.16
N CYS A 384 -9.45 7.89 -2.75
CA CYS A 384 -9.73 8.15 -1.34
C CYS A 384 -11.23 8.01 -1.05
N TYR A 385 -11.53 7.50 0.14
CA TYR A 385 -12.88 7.15 0.58
C TYR A 385 -13.17 7.81 1.91
N ALA A 386 -14.43 8.19 2.15
CA ALA A 386 -14.84 8.68 3.47
C ALA A 386 -14.78 7.55 4.50
N ILE A 387 -14.36 7.84 5.74
CA ILE A 387 -14.17 6.81 6.78
C ILE A 387 -15.47 6.07 7.12
N ASP A 388 -16.62 6.74 6.95
CA ASP A 388 -17.95 6.20 7.21
C ASP A 388 -18.38 5.15 6.19
N SER A 389 -17.72 5.08 5.02
CA SER A 389 -17.91 4.01 4.02
C SER A 389 -17.41 2.64 4.51
N ILE A 390 -16.57 2.59 5.54
CA ILE A 390 -16.12 1.34 6.16
C ILE A 390 -17.11 0.94 7.28
N GLY A 391 -17.37 -0.36 7.43
CA GLY A 391 -18.16 -0.89 8.54
C GLY A 391 -17.54 -0.57 9.91
N LYS A 392 -18.38 -0.24 10.91
CA LYS A 392 -17.96 0.19 12.27
C LYS A 392 -16.80 -0.63 12.86
N PRO A 393 -16.81 -1.98 12.82
CA PRO A 393 -15.73 -2.77 13.42
C PRO A 393 -14.34 -2.51 12.84
N SER A 394 -14.24 -2.09 11.56
CA SER A 394 -12.97 -1.84 10.89
C SER A 394 -12.53 -0.37 10.90
N ARG A 395 -13.33 0.55 11.46
CA ARG A 395 -13.02 1.99 11.42
C ARG A 395 -11.81 2.36 12.26
N GLY A 396 -11.68 1.73 13.44
CA GLY A 396 -10.63 2.02 14.41
C GLY A 396 -9.23 2.03 13.79
N GLN A 397 -8.43 3.01 14.17
CA GLN A 397 -7.05 3.17 13.74
C GLN A 397 -6.22 3.68 14.92
N ALA A 398 -4.99 3.20 15.08
CA ALA A 398 -4.15 3.60 16.20
C ALA A 398 -3.84 5.10 16.16
N ASN A 399 -3.94 5.76 17.30
CA ASN A 399 -3.59 7.15 17.49
C ASN A 399 -2.82 7.32 18.79
N ILE A 400 -2.10 8.43 18.92
CA ILE A 400 -1.45 8.80 20.16
C ILE A 400 -2.48 9.33 21.16
N SER A 401 -2.46 8.85 22.40
CA SER A 401 -3.37 9.33 23.44
C SER A 401 -2.99 10.74 23.91
N PRO A 402 -3.97 11.65 24.12
CA PRO A 402 -3.71 12.93 24.75
C PRO A 402 -3.24 12.78 26.20
N ASN A 403 -3.56 11.66 26.86
CA ASN A 403 -3.25 11.39 28.27
C ASN A 403 -1.94 10.62 28.49
N ARG A 404 -1.12 10.48 27.44
CA ARG A 404 0.17 9.75 27.51
C ARG A 404 1.12 10.32 28.57
N ALA A 405 2.02 9.46 29.04
CA ALA A 405 3.10 9.87 29.93
C ALA A 405 3.98 10.96 29.28
N LYS A 406 4.49 11.87 30.11
CA LYS A 406 5.47 12.88 29.66
C LYS A 406 6.81 12.19 29.39
N PRO A 407 7.58 12.64 28.38
CA PRO A 407 8.91 12.13 28.15
C PRO A 407 9.83 12.32 29.36
N VAL A 408 10.57 11.27 29.72
CA VAL A 408 11.59 11.28 30.77
C VAL A 408 12.97 11.67 30.23
N TRP A 409 13.16 11.59 28.92
CA TRP A 409 14.41 11.92 28.25
C TRP A 409 14.15 12.62 26.92
N THR A 410 14.94 13.63 26.59
CA THR A 410 14.82 14.38 25.33
C THR A 410 16.17 14.81 24.78
N ALA A 411 16.32 14.86 23.47
CA ALA A 411 17.50 15.41 22.78
C ALA A 411 17.12 16.13 21.49
N LYS A 412 17.99 17.05 21.05
CA LYS A 412 17.90 17.69 19.73
C LYS A 412 19.08 17.27 18.87
N VAL A 413 18.81 16.61 17.76
CA VAL A 413 19.83 16.16 16.80
C VAL A 413 19.65 16.85 15.46
N ASP A 414 20.69 16.90 14.63
CA ASP A 414 20.57 17.39 13.25
C ASP A 414 20.32 16.24 12.27
N ARG A 415 20.10 16.59 11.01
CA ARG A 415 19.91 15.62 9.92
C ARG A 415 21.13 14.71 9.73
N LEU A 416 22.34 15.27 9.84
CA LEU A 416 23.58 14.52 9.65
C LEU A 416 23.73 13.41 10.69
N TRP A 417 23.21 13.63 11.89
CA TRP A 417 23.14 12.60 12.94
C TRP A 417 22.30 11.40 12.52
N ILE A 418 21.10 11.62 11.96
CA ILE A 418 20.23 10.54 11.46
C ILE A 418 20.87 9.82 10.28
N GLU A 419 21.49 10.56 9.36
CA GLU A 419 22.21 9.96 8.22
C GLU A 419 23.39 9.10 8.68
N ARG A 420 24.12 9.54 9.71
CA ARG A 420 25.17 8.74 10.34
C ARG A 420 24.62 7.49 11.01
N LEU A 421 23.54 7.60 11.79
CA LEU A 421 22.85 6.46 12.39
C LEU A 421 22.45 5.44 11.33
N PHE A 422 21.93 5.92 10.21
CA PHE A 422 21.53 5.08 9.09
C PHE A 422 22.73 4.35 8.46
N VAL A 423 23.78 5.09 8.09
CA VAL A 423 24.96 4.54 7.40
C VAL A 423 25.74 3.57 8.30
N MET A 424 25.90 3.92 9.58
CA MET A 424 26.74 3.16 10.51
C MET A 424 26.03 1.97 11.16
N PHE A 425 24.69 1.99 11.24
CA PHE A 425 23.93 0.93 11.91
C PHE A 425 22.78 0.38 11.06
N VAL A 426 21.79 1.20 10.71
CA VAL A 426 20.54 0.71 10.11
C VAL A 426 20.78 -0.01 8.78
N ALA A 427 21.54 0.59 7.86
CA ALA A 427 21.81 0.00 6.55
C ALA A 427 22.67 -1.28 6.63
N PRO A 428 23.79 -1.32 7.38
CA PRO A 428 24.52 -2.56 7.65
C PRO A 428 23.65 -3.65 8.28
N TRP A 429 22.82 -3.31 9.27
CA TRP A 429 21.95 -4.26 9.93
C TRP A 429 20.92 -4.85 8.96
N LEU A 430 20.28 -4.01 8.13
CA LEU A 430 19.34 -4.47 7.11
C LEU A 430 20.00 -5.35 6.06
N ARG A 431 21.22 -5.03 5.62
CA ARG A 431 21.98 -5.88 4.68
C ARG A 431 22.38 -7.22 5.28
N GLY A 432 22.82 -7.23 6.54
CA GLY A 432 23.26 -8.46 7.21
C GLY A 432 22.11 -9.35 7.69
N TYR A 433 21.00 -8.75 8.13
CA TYR A 433 19.96 -9.46 8.86
C TYR A 433 18.55 -9.36 8.27
N GLY A 434 18.29 -8.45 7.33
CA GLY A 434 16.98 -8.22 6.73
C GLY A 434 16.39 -9.47 6.08
N ASP A 435 17.25 -10.33 5.54
CA ASP A 435 16.86 -11.59 4.96
C ASP A 435 16.21 -12.54 5.98
N GLN A 436 16.67 -12.56 7.22
CA GLN A 436 16.10 -13.43 8.26
C GLN A 436 15.45 -12.59 9.36
N PHE A 437 14.86 -11.47 8.95
CA PHE A 437 14.25 -10.47 9.83
C PHE A 437 13.17 -11.04 10.76
N ASN A 438 12.43 -12.05 10.31
CA ASN A 438 11.36 -12.71 11.05
C ASN A 438 11.84 -13.66 12.16
N ARG A 439 13.15 -13.84 12.36
CA ARG A 439 13.67 -14.69 13.44
C ARG A 439 13.45 -14.04 14.81
N PRO A 440 13.08 -14.82 15.85
CA PRO A 440 12.81 -14.27 17.19
C PRO A 440 13.97 -13.42 17.73
N ASN A 441 15.21 -13.88 17.53
CA ASN A 441 16.41 -13.17 17.96
C ASN A 441 16.70 -11.82 17.26
N ARG A 442 15.84 -11.38 16.33
CA ARG A 442 15.95 -10.11 15.59
C ARG A 442 14.71 -9.24 15.73
N MET A 443 13.74 -9.68 16.51
CA MET A 443 12.45 -9.01 16.61
C MET A 443 12.50 -7.76 17.48
N VAL A 444 13.35 -7.76 18.52
CA VAL A 444 13.45 -6.68 19.52
C VAL A 444 14.86 -6.08 19.50
N MET A 445 14.93 -4.76 19.65
CA MET A 445 16.15 -3.99 19.89
C MET A 445 16.01 -3.19 21.18
N ARG A 446 17.10 -2.96 21.90
CA ARG A 446 17.12 -2.10 23.09
C ARG A 446 17.92 -0.84 22.80
N PHE A 447 17.27 0.30 22.95
CA PHE A 447 17.86 1.62 22.80
C PHE A 447 18.22 2.13 24.20
N ASP A 448 19.52 2.27 24.45
CA ASP A 448 20.06 2.81 25.69
C ASP A 448 20.36 4.30 25.46
N PHE A 449 19.51 5.16 25.99
CA PHE A 449 19.64 6.61 25.95
C PHE A 449 20.40 7.07 27.19
N THR A 450 21.53 7.74 26.99
CA THR A 450 22.35 8.30 28.07
C THR A 450 22.39 9.83 27.95
N PRO A 451 22.91 10.56 28.95
CA PRO A 451 23.03 12.02 28.89
C PRO A 451 23.80 12.60 27.69
N ARG A 452 24.58 11.77 26.99
CA ARG A 452 25.45 12.19 25.87
C ARG A 452 25.36 11.30 24.65
N GLN A 453 24.89 10.06 24.78
CA GLN A 453 25.01 9.04 23.74
C GLN A 453 23.76 8.17 23.64
N LEU A 454 23.50 7.68 22.43
CA LEU A 454 22.62 6.56 22.14
C LEU A 454 23.47 5.33 21.81
N LEU A 455 23.09 4.19 22.39
CA LEU A 455 23.61 2.87 22.05
C LEU A 455 22.45 1.92 21.74
N ILE A 456 22.55 1.13 20.67
CA ILE A 456 21.50 0.19 20.27
C ILE A 456 22.02 -1.23 20.42
N TRP A 457 21.40 -2.00 21.30
CA TRP A 457 21.64 -3.43 21.42
C TRP A 457 20.67 -4.19 20.53
N HIS A 458 21.19 -5.20 19.85
CA HIS A 458 20.42 -6.08 18.99
C HIS A 458 20.95 -7.51 19.09
N HIS A 459 20.26 -8.44 18.42
CA HIS A 459 20.59 -9.86 18.40
C HIS A 459 20.44 -10.53 19.78
N GLY A 460 19.35 -11.27 19.95
CA GLY A 460 19.03 -11.98 21.18
C GLY A 460 17.53 -12.08 21.41
N GLU A 461 17.13 -12.88 22.40
CA GLU A 461 15.73 -13.17 22.70
C GLU A 461 15.40 -12.78 24.15
N ASN A 462 14.15 -12.42 24.40
CA ASN A 462 13.65 -12.09 25.74
C ASN A 462 14.50 -11.01 26.46
N GLY A 463 14.99 -10.02 25.71
CA GLY A 463 15.80 -8.91 26.24
C GLY A 463 17.30 -9.21 26.44
N ASN A 464 17.73 -10.45 26.23
CA ASN A 464 19.14 -10.85 26.32
C ASN A 464 19.88 -10.53 25.03
N LEU A 465 20.06 -9.24 24.75
CA LEU A 465 20.69 -8.73 23.54
C LEU A 465 22.21 -8.66 23.69
N THR A 466 22.95 -9.19 22.71
CA THR A 466 24.40 -9.42 22.85
C THR A 466 25.27 -8.52 21.98
N ILE A 467 24.74 -7.96 20.89
CA ILE A 467 25.53 -7.17 19.94
C ILE A 467 25.19 -5.69 20.08
N PRO A 468 26.15 -4.84 20.51
CA PRO A 468 25.98 -3.40 20.55
C PRO A 468 26.28 -2.74 19.18
N SER A 469 25.59 -1.65 18.87
CA SER A 469 25.93 -0.74 17.79
C SER A 469 27.17 0.11 18.15
N PRO A 470 27.73 0.86 17.17
CA PRO A 470 28.54 2.02 17.50
C PRO A 470 27.76 3.01 18.40
N LYS A 471 28.50 3.84 19.14
CA LYS A 471 27.93 4.91 19.97
C LYS A 471 27.58 6.12 19.10
N PHE A 472 26.42 6.73 19.35
CA PHE A 472 25.95 7.92 18.63
C PHE A 472 25.81 9.09 19.59
N ASP A 473 26.65 10.13 19.45
CA ASP A 473 26.61 11.30 20.33
C ASP A 473 25.37 12.15 20.06
N VAL A 474 24.57 12.46 21.08
CA VAL A 474 23.32 13.24 20.98
C VAL A 474 23.47 14.68 21.49
N GLY A 475 24.70 15.13 21.71
CA GLY A 475 25.03 16.45 22.27
C GLY A 475 24.99 16.50 23.80
N ALA A 476 25.40 17.64 24.36
CA ALA A 476 25.29 17.91 25.79
C ALA A 476 23.84 18.23 26.17
N ASN A 477 23.43 17.84 27.39
CA ASN A 477 22.10 18.10 27.99
C ASN A 477 20.93 17.24 27.45
N ALA A 478 21.22 16.05 26.93
CA ALA A 478 20.18 15.10 26.56
C ALA A 478 19.65 14.35 27.80
N GLY A 479 18.74 14.97 28.58
CA GLY A 479 18.21 14.39 29.83
C GLY A 479 19.25 14.22 30.97
N SER A 480 18.81 14.37 32.23
CA SER A 480 19.71 14.25 33.40
C SER A 480 20.01 12.79 33.78
N GLN A 481 19.08 11.87 33.52
CA GLN A 481 19.20 10.45 33.80
C GLN A 481 19.00 9.64 32.53
N GLY A 482 19.84 8.62 32.31
CA GLY A 482 19.68 7.72 31.18
C GLY A 482 18.44 6.84 31.30
N CYS A 483 17.86 6.43 30.18
CA CYS A 483 16.73 5.51 30.12
C CYS A 483 16.97 4.42 29.06
N LYS A 484 16.22 3.33 29.15
CA LYS A 484 16.30 2.21 28.22
C LYS A 484 14.92 1.90 27.67
N LEU A 485 14.83 1.66 26.37
CA LEU A 485 13.58 1.32 25.72
C LEU A 485 13.78 0.11 24.82
N HIS A 486 12.90 -0.88 24.95
CA HIS A 486 12.84 -1.97 23.99
C HIS A 486 11.85 -1.59 22.89
N LEU A 487 12.23 -1.79 21.63
CA LEU A 487 11.44 -1.47 20.46
C LEU A 487 11.39 -2.67 19.53
N LEU A 488 10.26 -2.89 18.87
CA LEU A 488 10.17 -3.85 17.79
C LEU A 488 10.98 -3.34 16.60
N SER A 489 11.87 -4.18 16.07
CA SER A 489 12.67 -3.84 14.88
C SER A 489 11.80 -3.51 13.68
N LYS A 490 10.60 -4.11 13.59
CA LYS A 490 9.65 -3.88 12.48
C LYS A 490 8.96 -2.52 12.57
N ASP A 491 8.99 -1.91 13.75
CA ASP A 491 8.39 -0.61 14.02
C ASP A 491 9.45 0.49 13.89
N VAL A 492 10.64 0.31 14.49
CA VAL A 492 11.68 1.37 14.53
C VAL A 492 12.50 1.48 13.23
N LEU A 493 12.86 0.38 12.57
CA LEU A 493 13.76 0.45 11.40
C LEU A 493 13.11 1.12 10.18
N PRO A 494 11.83 0.87 9.84
CA PRO A 494 11.15 1.63 8.78
C PRO A 494 11.14 3.13 9.05
N VAL A 495 10.93 3.54 10.31
CA VAL A 495 10.96 4.95 10.70
C VAL A 495 12.34 5.57 10.50
N LEU A 496 13.39 4.90 10.98
CA LEU A 496 14.76 5.39 10.81
C LEU A 496 15.20 5.45 9.33
N CYS A 497 14.73 4.51 8.51
CA CYS A 497 14.95 4.53 7.07
C CYS A 497 14.25 5.71 6.41
N GLY A 498 12.97 5.94 6.72
CA GLY A 498 12.20 7.07 6.20
C GLY A 498 12.82 8.41 6.57
N LEU A 499 13.20 8.58 7.85
CA LEU A 499 13.82 9.81 8.36
C LEU A 499 15.17 10.11 7.70
N ALA A 500 15.98 9.09 7.38
CA ALA A 500 17.27 9.28 6.71
C ALA A 500 17.14 9.85 5.29
N GLU A 501 15.98 9.66 4.64
CA GLU A 501 15.71 10.19 3.30
C GLU A 501 14.88 11.48 3.33
N MET A 502 14.35 11.86 4.49
CA MET A 502 13.42 12.98 4.62
C MET A 502 14.16 14.33 4.57
N PRO A 503 13.66 15.33 3.82
CA PRO A 503 14.31 16.63 3.68
C PRO A 503 14.05 17.54 4.90
N THR A 504 14.50 17.11 6.08
CA THR A 504 14.25 17.84 7.33
C THR A 504 14.95 19.20 7.36
N GLN A 505 14.26 20.21 7.86
CA GLN A 505 14.73 21.55 8.12
C GLN A 505 14.95 21.75 9.62
N GLY A 506 16.12 22.27 10.00
CA GLY A 506 16.47 22.49 11.40
C GLY A 506 16.82 21.19 12.14
N LYS A 507 16.69 21.24 13.47
CA LYS A 507 16.95 20.08 14.35
C LYS A 507 15.70 19.21 14.47
N LEU A 508 15.92 17.91 14.64
CA LEU A 508 14.92 16.93 15.02
C LEU A 508 14.89 16.80 16.54
N ASP A 509 13.69 16.70 17.10
CA ASP A 509 13.46 16.44 18.51
C ASP A 509 13.26 14.93 18.72
N ILE A 510 14.06 14.34 19.60
CA ILE A 510 13.89 12.96 20.06
C ILE A 510 13.38 13.04 21.50
N ALA A 511 12.29 12.35 21.81
CA ALA A 511 11.76 12.28 23.17
C ALA A 511 11.30 10.87 23.52
N VAL A 512 11.66 10.41 24.72
CA VAL A 512 11.48 9.03 25.18
C VAL A 512 10.66 9.03 26.46
N ALA A 513 9.60 8.23 26.48
CA ALA A 513 8.86 7.85 27.67
C ALA A 513 9.02 6.34 27.91
N GLU A 514 8.41 5.82 28.97
CA GLU A 514 8.45 4.38 29.29
C GLU A 514 7.77 3.52 28.22
N ASP A 515 6.74 4.06 27.58
CA ASP A 515 5.82 3.39 26.67
C ASP A 515 5.95 3.82 25.20
N TYR A 516 6.75 4.84 24.89
CA TYR A 516 7.02 5.25 23.51
C TYR A 516 8.35 5.96 23.30
N LEU A 517 8.86 5.85 22.07
CA LEU A 517 9.84 6.75 21.49
C LEU A 517 9.12 7.69 20.53
N SER A 518 9.41 8.98 20.58
CA SER A 518 8.92 9.97 19.62
C SER A 518 10.05 10.71 18.92
N ILE A 519 9.86 10.95 17.62
CA ILE A 519 10.75 11.76 16.79
C ILE A 519 9.90 12.81 16.09
N SER A 520 10.19 14.08 16.34
CA SER A 520 9.51 15.20 15.71
C SER A 520 10.47 16.00 14.83
N CYS A 521 10.00 16.41 13.66
CA CYS A 521 10.79 17.19 12.71
C CYS A 521 9.91 18.02 11.79
N LYS A 522 10.54 18.91 11.04
CA LYS A 522 9.87 19.81 10.09
C LYS A 522 10.50 19.63 8.70
N THR A 523 9.70 19.69 7.65
CA THR A 523 10.18 19.81 6.26
C THR A 523 9.67 21.13 5.67
N ALA A 524 9.89 21.34 4.37
CA ALA A 524 9.28 22.48 3.67
C ALA A 524 7.75 22.41 3.69
N ASP A 525 7.16 21.21 3.75
CA ASP A 525 5.75 20.98 3.46
C ASP A 525 4.91 20.69 4.71
N ALA A 526 5.51 20.11 5.76
CA ALA A 526 4.78 19.70 6.96
C ALA A 526 5.65 19.63 8.22
N LYS A 527 4.99 19.63 9.38
CA LYS A 527 5.55 19.18 10.66
C LYS A 527 5.14 17.73 10.89
N TYR A 528 6.07 16.93 11.40
CA TYR A 528 5.87 15.52 11.66
C TYR A 528 6.13 15.22 13.12
N SER A 529 5.26 14.40 13.70
CA SER A 529 5.47 13.74 14.98
C SER A 529 5.24 12.25 14.79
N ILE A 530 6.31 11.47 14.94
CA ILE A 530 6.30 10.01 14.78
C ILE A 530 6.43 9.39 16.16
N PHE A 531 5.50 8.54 16.55
CA PHE A 531 5.47 7.82 17.81
C PHE A 531 5.61 6.33 17.54
N ILE A 532 6.60 5.71 18.19
CA ILE A 532 6.94 4.30 18.07
C ILE A 532 6.64 3.65 19.42
N PRO A 533 5.73 2.67 19.49
CA PRO A 533 5.44 1.97 20.73
C PRO A 533 6.67 1.29 21.31
N ALA A 534 6.82 1.39 22.62
CA ALA A 534 7.71 0.49 23.34
C ALA A 534 7.21 -0.96 23.21
N ALA A 535 8.11 -1.90 23.47
CA ALA A 535 7.82 -3.31 23.51
C ALA A 535 8.34 -3.92 24.80
N THR A 536 7.76 -5.04 25.20
CA THR A 536 8.35 -5.89 26.23
C THR A 536 9.58 -6.61 25.66
N PRO A 537 10.47 -7.14 26.52
CA PRO A 537 11.57 -8.00 26.08
C PRO A 537 11.15 -9.19 25.20
N ALA A 538 9.91 -9.67 25.37
CA ALA A 538 9.30 -10.75 24.58
C ALA A 538 8.69 -10.28 23.24
N GLY A 539 8.74 -8.99 22.93
CA GLY A 539 8.26 -8.43 21.66
C GLY A 539 6.76 -8.17 21.60
N LYS A 540 6.10 -7.95 22.74
CA LYS A 540 4.72 -7.44 22.77
C LYS A 540 4.74 -5.92 22.88
N ARG A 541 4.00 -5.20 22.03
CA ARG A 541 3.86 -3.73 22.14
C ARG A 541 3.25 -3.34 23.49
N ILE A 542 3.71 -2.23 24.05
CA ILE A 542 3.13 -1.54 25.21
C ILE A 542 2.20 -0.46 24.64
N ASP A 543 0.93 -0.49 25.04
CA ASP A 543 -0.13 0.32 24.44
C ASP A 543 -0.59 1.50 25.29
N ALA A 544 -0.02 1.70 26.48
CA ALA A 544 -0.43 2.73 27.44
C ALA A 544 -0.46 4.17 26.88
N ALA A 545 0.42 4.50 25.93
CA ALA A 545 0.44 5.81 25.27
C ALA A 545 -0.50 5.95 24.06
N PHE A 546 -1.19 4.88 23.66
CA PHE A 546 -1.93 4.81 22.41
C PHE A 546 -3.42 4.55 22.66
N GLU A 547 -4.25 4.94 21.69
CA GLU A 547 -5.70 4.79 21.74
C GLU A 547 -6.28 4.50 20.35
N THR A 548 -7.54 4.07 20.31
CA THR A 548 -8.25 3.88 19.05
C THR A 548 -8.91 5.19 18.61
N TYR A 549 -8.59 5.66 17.42
CA TYR A 549 -9.31 6.74 16.74
C TYR A 549 -10.37 6.16 15.80
N GLU A 550 -11.64 6.53 15.99
CA GLU A 550 -12.77 5.99 15.21
C GLU A 550 -13.22 6.86 14.03
N GLY A 551 -12.62 8.04 13.86
CA GLY A 551 -13.01 9.02 12.84
C GLY A 551 -14.00 10.07 13.36
N ALA A 552 -13.85 11.31 12.89
CA ALA A 552 -14.81 12.37 13.16
C ALA A 552 -16.02 12.26 12.23
N TYR A 553 -17.22 12.23 12.81
CA TYR A 553 -18.49 12.33 12.10
C TYR A 553 -18.76 13.80 11.79
N GLY A 554 -19.05 14.13 10.53
CA GLY A 554 -19.59 15.45 10.21
C GLY A 554 -20.95 15.59 10.92
N ASN A 555 -21.10 16.62 11.75
CA ASN A 555 -22.41 17.08 12.20
C ASN A 555 -23.22 17.63 11.03
#